data_AF-A0A8T7GGR7-F1
#
_entry.id   AF-A0A8T7GGR7-F1
#
_cell.length_a   1.000
_cell.length_b   1.000
_cell.length_c   1.000
_cell.angle_alpha   90.00
_cell.angle_beta   90.00
_cell.angle_gamma   90.00
#
_symmetry.space_group_name_H-M   'P 1'
#
loop_
_entity.id
_entity.type
_entity.pdbx_description
1 polymer ?
#
loop_
_entity_poly.entity_id
_entity_poly.type
_entity_poly.pdbx_seq_one_letter_code
_entity_poly.pdbx_strand_id
1 'polypeptide(L)' 'MEPETAAETLPTINIECPKCKNDNAYWWMLQTRSADEATTQFYRCSKCNYTWRNYS' A
#
# COMPACT_ATOMS: atom_id res chain seq x y z
N MET A 1 -20.21 -20.52 -4.75
CA MET A 1 -20.57 -19.13 -5.08
C MET A 1 -19.58 -18.26 -4.33
N GLU A 2 -18.44 -18.01 -4.93
CA GLU A 2 -17.38 -17.17 -4.36
C GLU A 2 -17.38 -15.87 -5.17
N PRO A 3 -17.73 -14.72 -4.60
CA PRO A 3 -17.57 -13.46 -5.29
C PRO A 3 -16.07 -13.12 -5.32
N GLU A 4 -15.39 -13.54 -6.39
CA GLU A 4 -14.02 -13.17 -6.72
C GLU A 4 -13.95 -11.73 -7.24
N THR A 5 -14.33 -10.75 -6.41
CA THR A 5 -14.13 -9.33 -6.71
C THR A 5 -12.87 -8.85 -5.99
N ALA A 6 -11.72 -9.39 -6.41
CA ALA A 6 -10.40 -9.11 -5.83
C ALA A 6 -9.80 -7.75 -6.28
N ALA A 7 -10.62 -6.73 -6.52
CA ALA A 7 -10.16 -5.47 -7.11
C ALA A 7 -10.41 -4.20 -6.26
N GLU A 8 -11.15 -4.24 -5.15
CA GLU A 8 -11.64 -2.99 -4.54
C GLU A 8 -11.39 -2.79 -3.04
N THR A 9 -10.71 -3.72 -2.35
CA THR A 9 -10.49 -3.64 -0.89
C THR A 9 -9.02 -3.47 -0.50
N LEU A 10 -8.26 -2.63 -1.20
CA LEU A 10 -6.97 -2.20 -0.65
C LEU A 10 -7.24 -1.42 0.64
N PRO A 11 -6.70 -1.84 1.80
CA PRO A 11 -6.94 -1.12 3.03
C PRO A 11 -6.35 0.28 2.93
N THR A 12 -7.07 1.27 3.45
CA THR A 12 -6.58 2.64 3.59
C THR A 12 -5.96 2.82 4.97
N ILE A 13 -4.81 3.49 5.02
CA ILE A 13 -4.09 3.84 6.24
C ILE A 13 -3.93 5.36 6.31
N ASN A 14 -3.83 5.84 7.56
CA ASN A 14 -3.54 7.22 7.83
C ASN A 14 -2.01 7.47 7.78
N ILE A 15 -1.47 7.87 6.62
CA ILE A 15 -0.04 8.18 6.44
C ILE A 15 0.14 9.49 5.68
N GLU A 16 1.03 10.35 6.17
CA GLU A 16 1.34 11.62 5.51
C GLU A 16 2.07 11.38 4.18
N CYS A 17 1.47 11.83 3.08
CA CYS A 17 2.11 11.78 1.78
C CYS A 17 3.23 12.84 1.69
N PRO A 18 4.48 12.47 1.38
CA PRO A 18 5.59 13.43 1.28
C PRO A 18 5.43 14.45 0.14
N LYS A 19 4.54 14.18 -0.82
CA LYS A 19 4.29 15.06 -1.97
C LYS A 19 3.19 16.09 -1.73
N CYS A 20 2.09 15.69 -1.10
CA CYS A 20 0.88 16.52 -0.97
C CYS A 20 0.40 16.72 0.47
N LYS A 21 1.11 16.17 1.47
CA LYS A 21 0.73 16.19 2.89
C LYS A 21 -0.71 15.77 3.13
N ASN A 22 -1.12 14.70 2.45
CA ASN A 22 -2.41 14.09 2.68
C ASN A 22 -2.24 12.98 3.70
N ASP A 23 -3.14 12.88 4.66
CA ASP A 23 -3.12 11.82 5.67
C ASP A 23 -3.70 10.49 5.17
N ASN A 24 -4.31 10.41 3.99
CA ASN A 24 -4.97 9.19 3.51
C ASN A 24 -4.20 8.53 2.35
N ALA A 25 -3.86 7.25 2.51
CA ALA A 25 -3.25 6.44 1.46
C ALA A 25 -3.75 4.98 1.50
N TYR A 26 -3.81 4.34 0.35
CA TYR A 26 -3.96 2.89 0.27
C TYR A 26 -2.64 2.23 0.63
N TRP A 27 -2.68 1.10 1.31
CA TRP A 27 -1.49 0.31 1.57
C TRP A 27 -1.72 -1.14 1.24
N TRP A 28 -0.64 -1.83 0.87
CA TRP A 28 -0.65 -3.27 0.66
C TRP A 28 0.75 -3.84 0.86
N MET A 29 0.82 -5.12 1.15
CA MET A 29 2.07 -5.83 1.39
C MET A 29 2.30 -6.84 0.29
N LEU A 30 3.50 -6.84 -0.31
CA LEU A 30 3.95 -7.93 -1.16
C LEU A 30 5.07 -8.67 -0.45
N GLN A 31 4.92 -9.99 -0.38
CA GLN A 31 5.99 -10.89 0.00
C GLN A 31 6.86 -11.13 -1.25
N THR A 32 8.10 -10.68 -1.23
CA THR A 32 9.09 -11.14 -2.21
C THR A 32 9.49 -12.56 -1.82
N ARG A 33 9.61 -13.46 -2.80
CA ARG A 33 9.84 -14.91 -2.63
C ARG A 33 11.18 -15.26 -1.93
N SER A 34 12.01 -14.28 -1.63
CA SER A 34 13.30 -14.47 -0.97
C SER A 34 13.10 -14.61 0.53
N ALA A 35 13.50 -15.74 1.11
CA ALA A 35 13.48 -15.99 2.55
C ALA A 35 14.34 -15.02 3.39
N ASP A 36 15.01 -14.07 2.74
CA ASP A 36 15.97 -13.11 3.30
C ASP A 36 15.46 -11.65 3.23
N GLU A 37 14.33 -11.37 2.53
CA GLU A 37 13.79 -10.02 2.39
C GLU A 37 12.52 -9.83 3.22
N ALA A 38 12.53 -8.84 4.10
CA ALA A 38 11.36 -8.48 4.90
C ALA A 38 10.16 -8.13 4.00
N THR A 39 8.94 -8.41 4.49
CA THR A 39 7.70 -8.09 3.78
C THR A 39 7.69 -6.61 3.41
N THR A 40 7.69 -6.29 2.11
CA THR A 40 7.73 -4.89 1.67
C THR A 40 6.32 -4.32 1.70
N GLN A 41 6.16 -3.23 2.46
CA GLN A 41 4.91 -2.49 2.53
C GLN A 41 4.91 -1.38 1.48
N PHE A 42 3.87 -1.34 0.66
CA PHE A 42 3.62 -0.32 -0.34
C PHE A 42 2.51 0.60 0.13
N TYR A 43 2.66 1.88 -0.16
CA TYR A 43 1.72 2.94 0.17
C TYR A 43 1.44 3.75 -1.07
N ARG A 44 0.18 4.07 -1.33
CA ARG A 44 -0.28 4.87 -2.47
C ARG A 44 -1.23 5.95 -2.00
N CYS A 45 -0.83 7.20 -2.13
CA CYS A 45 -1.68 8.33 -1.78
C CYS A 45 -2.98 8.31 -2.59
N SER A 46 -4.12 8.47 -1.91
CA SER A 46 -5.43 8.55 -2.58
C SER A 46 -5.64 9.88 -3.32
N LYS A 47 -4.85 10.92 -3.01
CA LYS A 47 -5.02 12.28 -3.54
C LYS A 47 -4.15 12.57 -4.77
N CYS A 48 -2.87 12.18 -4.72
CA CYS A 48 -1.90 12.46 -5.78
C CYS A 48 -1.38 11.21 -6.49
N ASN A 49 -1.88 10.01 -6.10
CA ASN A 49 -1.42 8.71 -6.58
C ASN A 49 0.09 8.46 -6.44
N TYR A 50 0.78 9.23 -5.61
CA TYR A 50 2.19 8.99 -5.29
C TYR A 50 2.30 7.65 -4.56
N THR A 51 3.16 6.77 -5.06
CA THR A 51 3.36 5.43 -4.48
C THR A 51 4.79 5.32 -3.96
N TRP A 52 4.95 4.89 -2.71
CA TRP A 52 6.25 4.69 -2.08
C TRP A 52 6.25 3.38 -1.28
N ARG A 53 7.44 2.88 -1.01
CA ARG A 53 7.67 1.63 -0.26
C ARG A 53 8.29 1.96 1.10
N ASN A 54 7.84 1.28 2.14
CA ASN A 54 8.50 1.28 3.44
C ASN A 54 9.31 -0.01 3.54
N TYR A 55 10.63 0.16 3.62
CA TYR A 55 11.53 -0.90 4.05
C TYR A 55 11.61 -0.81 5.56
N SER A 56 10.89 -1.69 6.25
CA SER A 56 11.09 -1.89 7.68
C SER A 56 11.94 -3.13 7.91
#